data_AF-A0A328WQ74-F1
#
_entry.id   AF-A0A328WQ74-F1
#
_cell.length_a   1.000
_cell.length_b   1.000
_cell.length_c   1.000
_cell.angle_alpha   90.00
_cell.angle_beta   90.00
_cell.angle_gamma   90.00
#
_symmetry.space_group_name_H-M   'P 1'
#
loop_
_entity.id
_entity.type
_entity.pdbx_description
1 polymer ?
#
loop_
_entity_poly.entity_id
_entity_poly.type
_entity_poly.pdbx_seq_one_letter_code
_entity_poly.pdbx_strand_id
1 'polypeptide(L)'
;MDIDLNNIYRRQVQLLVRVLPLVDTEKCFALKGGTAINLFYRALPRLSVDIDLLYTPMDDRETALINSRAALSRISKLIQHKILGTKVQNTHDQSDALRLIVSH
;
A
#
# COMPACT_ATOMS: atom_id res chain seq x y z
N MET A 1 25.49 -10.68 6.43
CA MET A 1 24.25 -11.43 6.14
C MET A 1 24.00 -11.25 4.66
N ASP A 2 24.45 -12.21 3.86
CA ASP A 2 24.26 -12.18 2.41
C ASP A 2 22.79 -12.18 2.09
N ILE A 3 22.35 -11.15 1.38
CA ILE A 3 20.95 -11.05 0.97
C ILE A 3 20.79 -11.86 -0.31
N ASP A 4 20.27 -13.08 -0.17
CA ASP A 4 19.88 -13.94 -1.28
C ASP A 4 18.91 -13.22 -2.23
N LEU A 5 19.29 -13.09 -3.50
CA LEU A 5 18.53 -12.44 -4.57
C LEU A 5 17.30 -13.25 -5.02
N ASN A 6 17.25 -14.55 -4.67
CA ASN A 6 16.09 -15.42 -4.89
C ASN A 6 15.08 -15.40 -3.74
N ASN A 7 15.35 -14.64 -2.69
CA ASN A 7 14.45 -14.54 -1.55
C ASN A 7 13.18 -13.75 -1.92
N ILE A 8 12.03 -14.43 -1.94
CA ILE A 8 10.69 -13.87 -2.19
C ILE A 8 10.43 -12.62 -1.33
N TYR A 9 10.93 -12.63 -0.10
CA TYR A 9 10.78 -11.52 0.84
C TYR A 9 11.50 -10.25 0.40
N ARG A 10 12.69 -10.37 -0.19
CA ARG A 10 13.41 -9.21 -0.74
C ARG A 10 12.61 -8.56 -1.86
N ARG A 11 12.01 -9.37 -2.74
CA ARG A 11 11.18 -8.87 -3.85
C ARG A 11 9.94 -8.15 -3.35
N GLN A 12 9.28 -8.68 -2.32
CA GLN A 12 8.13 -8.02 -1.70
C GLN A 12 8.52 -6.69 -1.03
N VAL A 13 9.63 -6.65 -0.30
CA VAL A 13 10.13 -5.39 0.31
C VAL A 13 10.53 -4.37 -0.75
N GLN A 14 11.17 -4.80 -1.84
CA GLN A 14 11.48 -3.91 -2.97
C GLN A 14 10.22 -3.33 -3.61
N LEU A 15 9.20 -4.15 -3.83
CA LEU A 15 7.91 -3.69 -4.34
C LEU A 15 7.28 -2.69 -3.37
N LEU A 16 7.27 -2.99 -2.07
CA LEU A 16 6.74 -2.11 -1.03
C LEU A 16 7.40 -0.73 -1.05
N VAL A 17 8.74 -0.68 -1.06
CA VAL A 17 9.49 0.59 -1.07
C VAL A 17 9.19 1.40 -2.34
N ARG A 18 8.93 0.74 -3.48
CA ARG A 18 8.53 1.41 -4.72
C ARG A 18 7.08 1.91 -4.68
N VAL A 19 6.19 1.22 -3.97
CA VAL A 19 4.77 1.59 -3.85
C VAL A 19 4.56 2.75 -2.88
N LEU A 20 5.31 2.82 -1.77
CA LEU A 20 5.13 3.83 -0.72
C LEU A 20 5.07 5.30 -1.23
N PRO A 21 5.98 5.77 -2.10
CA PRO A 21 5.91 7.14 -2.63
C PRO A 21 4.67 7.41 -3.48
N LEU A 22 4.10 6.37 -4.12
CA LEU A 22 2.88 6.48 -4.91
C LEU A 22 1.63 6.52 -4.03
N VAL A 23 1.69 5.88 -2.86
CA VAL A 23 0.62 6.00 -1.85
C VAL A 23 0.63 7.40 -1.22
N ASP A 24 1.82 7.96 -0.96
CA ASP A 24 1.97 9.30 -0.39
C ASP A 24 1.41 10.44 -1.27
N THR A 25 1.11 10.19 -2.56
CA THR A 25 0.43 11.20 -3.39
C THR A 25 -1.01 11.46 -2.97
N GLU A 26 -1.67 10.49 -2.30
CA GLU A 26 -3.01 10.66 -1.76
C GLU A 26 -2.96 11.16 -0.31
N LYS A 27 -2.99 12.48 -0.13
CA LYS A 27 -2.86 13.13 1.20
C LYS A 27 -4.04 12.91 2.15
N CYS A 28 -5.13 12.29 1.68
CA CYS A 28 -6.24 11.86 2.53
C CYS A 28 -5.92 10.62 3.37
N PHE A 29 -4.77 9.97 3.15
CA PHE A 29 -4.33 8.82 3.94
C PHE A 29 -3.11 9.13 4.80
N ALA A 30 -3.15 8.65 6.04
CA ALA A 30 -1.97 8.51 6.89
C ALA A 30 -1.50 7.05 6.90
N LEU A 31 -0.19 6.86 6.81
CA LEU A 31 0.43 5.55 6.97
C LEU A 31 0.44 5.15 8.46
N LYS A 32 0.02 3.92 8.77
CA LYS A 32 0.02 3.37 10.13
C LYS A 32 0.50 1.92 10.18
N GLY A 33 0.37 1.30 11.36
CA GLY A 33 0.53 -0.14 11.53
C GLY A 33 1.99 -0.59 11.71
N GLY A 34 2.17 -1.92 11.72
CA GLY A 34 3.45 -2.54 12.00
C GLY A 34 4.50 -2.24 10.94
N THR A 35 4.11 -2.23 9.67
CA THR A 35 5.03 -1.93 8.57
C THR A 35 5.60 -0.51 8.68
N ALA A 36 4.78 0.48 9.01
CA ALA A 36 5.23 1.86 9.21
C ALA A 36 6.28 1.96 10.32
N ILE A 37 6.01 1.34 11.48
CA ILE A 37 6.96 1.30 12.59
C ILE A 37 8.27 0.62 12.16
N ASN A 38 8.18 -0.48 11.41
CA ASN A 38 9.36 -1.25 11.00
C ASN A 38 10.26 -0.48 10.03
N LEU A 39 9.66 0.30 9.13
CA LEU A 39 10.38 1.05 8.10
C LEU A 39 10.95 2.37 8.62
N PHE A 40 10.23 3.07 9.49
CA PHE A 40 10.56 4.45 9.85
C PHE A 40 11.03 4.66 11.29
N TYR A 41 10.77 3.73 12.22
CA TYR A 41 11.05 3.96 13.64
C TYR A 41 11.92 2.90 14.30
N ARG A 42 11.67 1.61 14.08
CA ARG A 42 12.38 0.51 14.77
C ARG A 42 12.60 -0.67 13.84
N ALA A 43 13.85 -1.08 13.70
CA ALA A 43 14.19 -2.36 13.07
C ALA A 43 13.78 -3.51 14.02
N LEU A 44 12.60 -4.07 13.79
CA LEU A 44 12.14 -5.28 14.49
C LEU A 44 12.44 -6.50 13.62
N PRO A 45 12.75 -7.68 14.19
CA PRO A 45 13.01 -8.90 13.43
C PRO A 45 11.68 -9.50 12.92
N ARG A 46 10.97 -8.75 12.09
CA ARG A 46 9.72 -9.17 11.46
C ARG A 46 9.73 -8.89 9.98
N LEU A 47 9.11 -9.79 9.24
CA LEU A 47 8.72 -9.57 7.87
C LEU A 47 7.32 -8.92 7.87
N SER A 48 7.25 -7.66 7.45
CA SER A 48 5.99 -6.92 7.35
C SER A 48 5.93 -6.25 5.99
N VAL A 49 4.99 -6.67 5.15
CA VAL A 49 4.87 -6.20 3.76
C VAL A 49 3.50 -5.57 3.45
N ASP A 50 2.65 -5.42 4.46
CA ASP A 50 1.33 -4.79 4.33
C ASP A 50 1.41 -3.29 4.56
N ILE A 51 0.76 -2.49 3.72
CA ILE A 51 0.66 -1.04 3.90
C ILE A 51 -0.70 -0.72 4.52
N ASP A 52 -0.72 -0.39 5.81
CA ASP A 52 -1.93 0.02 6.50
C ASP A 52 -2.16 1.52 6.35
N LEU A 53 -3.32 1.91 5.85
CA LEU A 53 -3.73 3.30 5.68
C LEU A 53 -4.89 3.66 6.60
N LEU A 54 -4.93 4.92 7.01
CA LEU A 54 -6.01 5.54 7.75
C LEU A 54 -6.51 6.75 6.97
N TYR A 55 -7.82 6.80 6.68
CA TYR A 55 -8.45 8.00 6.13
C TYR A 55 -8.49 9.09 7.20
N THR A 56 -7.96 10.27 6.90
CA THR A 56 -7.79 11.37 7.87
C THR A 56 -8.86 12.47 7.83
N PRO A 57 -9.57 12.74 6.71
CA PRO A 57 -10.64 13.72 6.72
C PRO A 57 -11.81 13.32 7.65
N MET A 58 -12.41 14.33 8.28
CA MET A 58 -13.54 14.20 9.21
C MET A 58 -14.88 14.14 8.45
N ASP A 59 -14.99 13.24 7.48
CA ASP A 59 -16.21 13.04 6.70
C ASP A 59 -17.16 12.04 7.40
N ASP A 60 -18.44 12.07 7.04
CA ASP A 60 -19.35 10.98 7.41
C ASP A 60 -18.93 9.66 6.75
N ARG A 61 -19.49 8.55 7.24
CA ARG A 61 -19.10 7.21 6.79
C ARG A 61 -19.25 7.02 5.28
N GLU A 62 -20.34 7.47 4.68
CA GLU A 62 -20.60 7.22 3.26
C GLU A 62 -19.61 8.01 2.40
N THR A 63 -19.42 9.29 2.74
CA THR A 63 -18.45 10.16 2.08
C THR A 63 -17.02 9.63 2.21
N ALA A 64 -16.62 9.19 3.41
CA ALA A 64 -15.30 8.61 3.65
C ALA A 64 -15.04 7.34 2.82
N LEU A 65 -16.05 6.46 2.66
CA LEU A 65 -15.94 5.26 1.84
C LEU A 65 -15.80 5.59 0.36
N ILE A 66 -16.58 6.54 -0.16
CA ILE A 66 -16.51 7.00 -1.55
C ILE A 66 -15.12 7.60 -1.84
N ASN A 67 -14.66 8.50 -0.97
CA ASN A 67 -13.37 9.16 -1.13
C ASN A 67 -12.20 8.17 -1.02
N SER A 68 -12.29 7.21 -0.10
CA SER A 68 -11.30 6.14 0.04
C SER A 68 -11.21 5.27 -1.21
N ARG A 69 -12.34 4.84 -1.78
CA ARG A 69 -12.37 4.05 -3.02
C ARG A 69 -11.78 4.83 -4.20
N ALA A 70 -12.13 6.10 -4.32
CA ALA A 70 -11.61 6.97 -5.37
C ALA A 70 -10.08 7.14 -5.27
N ALA A 71 -9.56 7.35 -4.05
CA ALA A 71 -8.13 7.45 -3.79
C ALA A 71 -7.39 6.14 -4.06
N LEU A 72 -7.90 5.00 -3.59
CA LEU A 72 -7.34 3.68 -3.91
C LEU A 72 -7.32 3.40 -5.41
N SER A 73 -8.36 3.81 -6.13
CA SER A 73 -8.43 3.68 -7.58
C SER A 73 -7.37 4.53 -8.30
N ARG A 74 -7.07 5.73 -7.80
CA ARG A 74 -5.98 6.58 -8.32
C ARG A 74 -4.60 5.97 -8.02
N ILE A 75 -4.38 5.49 -6.80
CA ILE A 75 -3.15 4.76 -6.41
C ILE A 75 -2.94 3.55 -7.32
N SER A 76 -3.98 2.74 -7.53
CA SER A 76 -3.94 1.55 -8.39
C SER A 76 -3.46 1.89 -9.81
N LYS A 77 -4.08 2.91 -10.44
CA LYS A 77 -3.67 3.40 -11.77
C LYS A 77 -2.23 3.91 -11.77
N LEU A 78 -1.83 4.63 -10.72
CA LEU A 78 -0.48 5.18 -10.61
C LEU A 78 0.57 4.07 -10.48
N ILE A 79 0.31 3.03 -9.68
CA ILE A 79 1.17 1.85 -9.55
C ILE A 79 1.33 1.15 -10.90
N GLN A 80 0.22 0.85 -11.59
CA GLN A 80 0.25 0.19 -12.91
C GLN A 80 1.07 0.99 -13.93
N HIS A 81 1.01 2.32 -13.90
CA HIS A 81 1.74 3.18 -14.82
C HIS A 81 3.23 3.35 -14.44
N LYS A 82 3.57 3.43 -13.15
CA LYS A 82 4.93 3.76 -12.68
C LYS A 82 5.79 2.54 -12.37
N ILE A 83 5.16 1.40 -12.06
CA ILE A 83 5.85 0.16 -11.68
C ILE A 83 5.53 -0.90 -12.73
N LEU A 84 6.27 -0.86 -13.84
CA LEU A 84 6.09 -1.80 -14.96
C LEU A 84 6.21 -3.27 -14.49
N GLY A 85 5.41 -4.14 -15.10
CA GLY A 85 5.36 -5.55 -14.75
C GLY A 85 4.75 -5.81 -13.37
N THR A 86 3.84 -4.96 -12.91
CA THR A 86 2.99 -5.23 -11.75
C THR A 86 1.55 -5.50 -12.17
N LYS A 87 0.89 -6.37 -11.42
CA LYS A 87 -0.56 -6.57 -11.47
C LYS A 87 -1.15 -5.96 -10.21
N VAL A 88 -2.21 -5.18 -10.37
CA VAL A 88 -2.96 -4.58 -9.27
C VAL A 88 -4.39 -5.10 -9.33
N GLN A 89 -4.87 -5.66 -8.23
CA GLN A 89 -6.25 -6.09 -8.06
C GLN A 89 -6.97 -5.12 -7.12
N ASN A 90 -8.05 -4.53 -7.62
CA ASN A 90 -8.93 -3.65 -6.87
C ASN A 90 -10.01 -4.48 -6.17
N THR A 91 -9.75 -4.99 -4.96
CA THR A 91 -10.76 -5.80 -4.27
C THR A 91 -11.98 -4.99 -3.80
N HIS A 92 -11.83 -3.65 -3.76
CA HIS A 92 -12.90 -2.71 -3.45
C HIS A 92 -13.94 -2.56 -4.57
N ASP A 93 -13.67 -3.10 -5.77
CA ASP A 93 -14.64 -3.09 -6.88
C ASP A 93 -15.63 -4.27 -6.79
N GLN A 94 -15.29 -5.33 -6.04
CA GLN A 94 -16.08 -6.56 -5.90
C GLN A 94 -16.65 -6.77 -4.49
N SER A 95 -16.29 -5.92 -3.54
CA SER A 95 -16.71 -6.02 -2.14
C SER A 95 -16.61 -4.67 -1.43
N ASP A 96 -17.17 -4.57 -0.22
CA ASP A 96 -16.95 -3.41 0.67
C ASP A 96 -15.52 -3.34 1.24
N ALA A 97 -14.61 -4.26 0.87
CA ALA A 97 -13.24 -4.26 1.36
C ALA A 97 -12.40 -3.17 0.67
N LEU A 98 -11.97 -2.17 1.43
CA LEU A 98 -11.01 -1.14 1.01
C LEU A 98 -9.59 -1.71 0.95
N ARG A 99 -9.27 -2.43 -0.12
CA ARG A 99 -7.96 -3.09 -0.27
C ARG A 99 -7.51 -3.12 -1.73
N LEU A 100 -6.20 -3.02 -1.91
CA LEU A 100 -5.49 -3.30 -3.15
C LEU A 100 -4.55 -4.47 -2.92
N ILE A 101 -4.46 -5.39 -3.88
CA ILE A 101 -3.42 -6.43 -3.89
C ILE A 101 -2.48 -6.13 -5.04
N VAL A 102 -1.19 -6.02 -4.75
CA VAL A 102 -0.15 -5.72 -5.74
C VAL A 102 0.81 -6.90 -5.81
N SER A 103 1.04 -7.40 -7.02
CA SER A 103 2.02 -8.45 -7.30
C SER A 103 2.89 -8.06 -8.50
N HIS A 104 4.05 -8.70 -8.63
CA HIS A 104 4.72 -8.82 -9.92
C HIS A 104 4.01 -9.86 -10.81
#